data_AF-A0A945NZF1-F1
#
_entry.id   AF-A0A945NZF1-F1
#
_cell.length_a   1.000
_cell.length_b   1.000
_cell.length_c   1.000
_cell.angle_alpha   90.00
_cell.angle_beta   90.00
_cell.angle_gamma   90.00
#
_symmetry.space_group_name_H-M   'P 1'
#
loop_
_entity.id
_entity.type
_entity.pdbx_description
1 polymer ?
#
loop_
_entity_poly.entity_id
_entity_poly.type
_entity_poly.pdbx_seq_one_letter_code
_entity_poly.pdbx_strand_id
1 'polypeptide(L)' 'MFYDVKILNPQGKIKKIVSGPELKKRYWEMFYYTESNKTLNSTGVKQVPSWVKKKLDMDFVQFRDQSSSA' A
#
# COMPACT_ATOMS: atom_id res chain seq x y z
N MET A 1 -11.20 18.71 -3.73
CA MET A 1 -11.39 19.37 -5.05
C MET A 1 -10.03 19.94 -5.47
N PHE A 2 -9.62 19.80 -6.73
CA PHE A 2 -8.34 20.35 -7.22
C PHE A 2 -8.60 21.72 -7.86
N TYR A 3 -7.87 22.74 -7.44
CA TYR A 3 -8.00 24.11 -7.93
C TYR A 3 -6.83 24.49 -8.82
N ASP A 4 -7.02 25.50 -9.65
CA ASP A 4 -5.94 26.06 -10.47
C ASP A 4 -4.89 26.73 -9.58
N VAL A 5 -3.61 26.42 -9.82
CA VAL A 5 -2.49 26.93 -9.03
C VAL A 5 -1.58 27.76 -9.91
N LYS A 6 -1.27 28.98 -9.45
CA LYS A 6 -0.32 29.87 -10.10
C LYS A 6 1.06 29.69 -9.47
N ILE A 7 2.04 29.33 -10.28
CA ILE A 7 3.44 29.24 -9.88
C ILE A 7 4.08 30.58 -10.24
N LEU A 8 4.60 31.26 -9.23
CA LEU A 8 5.31 32.53 -9.38
C LEU A 8 6.82 32.27 -9.54
N ASN A 9 7.50 33.16 -10.25
CA ASN A 9 8.96 33.22 -10.22
C ASN A 9 9.45 34.00 -8.97
N PRO A 10 10.76 34.02 -8.67
CA PRO A 10 11.31 34.76 -7.54
C PRO A 10 10.99 36.27 -7.57
N GLN A 11 10.70 36.82 -8.74
CA GLN A 11 10.32 38.22 -8.96
C GLN A 11 8.81 38.46 -8.81
N GLY A 12 8.03 37.46 -8.36
CA GLY A 12 6.59 37.56 -8.14
C GLY A 12 5.73 37.54 -9.41
N LYS A 13 6.32 37.37 -10.60
CA LYS A 13 5.59 37.23 -11.86
C LYS A 13 5.09 35.80 -12.05
N ILE A 14 3.92 35.66 -12.67
CA ILE A 14 3.35 34.35 -13.01
C ILE A 14 4.28 33.66 -14.02
N LYS A 15 4.86 32.53 -13.61
CA LYS A 15 5.70 31.67 -14.44
C LYS A 15 4.87 30.61 -15.15
N LYS A 16 3.90 30.01 -14.45
CA LYS A 16 3.03 28.96 -14.98
C LYS A 16 1.72 28.91 -14.21
N ILE A 17 0.64 28.54 -14.90
CA ILE A 17 -0.62 28.15 -14.28
C ILE A 17 -0.80 26.66 -14.51
N VAL A 18 -1.06 25.91 -13.44
CA VAL A 18 -1.35 24.48 -13.48
C VAL A 18 -2.83 24.32 -13.21
N SER A 19 -3.55 23.66 -14.11
CA SER A 19 -4.99 23.51 -13.98
C SER A 19 -5.37 22.44 -12.95
N GLY A 20 -6.56 22.57 -12.35
CA GLY A 20 -7.12 21.56 -11.45
C GLY A 20 -7.17 20.15 -12.05
N PRO A 21 -7.61 19.96 -13.31
CA PRO A 21 -7.56 18.66 -13.98
C PRO A 21 -6.14 18.09 -14.13
N GLU A 22 -5.15 18.93 -14.44
CA GLU A 22 -3.76 18.51 -14.54
C GLU A 22 -3.20 18.07 -13.18
N LEU A 23 -3.53 18.80 -12.11
CA LEU A 23 -3.16 18.42 -10.74
C LEU A 23 -3.81 17.11 -10.31
N LYS A 24 -5.09 16.91 -10.63
CA LYS A 24 -5.80 15.66 -10.36
C LYS A 24 -5.09 14.48 -11.03
N LYS A 25 -4.72 14.62 -12.30
CA LYS A 25 -4.01 13.58 -13.05
C LYS A 25 -2.66 13.25 -12.39
N ARG A 26 -1.82 14.27 -12.16
CA ARG A 26 -0.49 14.11 -11.51
C ARG A 26 -0.58 13.45 -10.13
N TYR A 27 -1.58 13.85 -9.33
CA TYR A 27 -1.80 13.29 -8.01
C TYR A 27 -2.07 11.78 -8.08
N TRP A 28 -3.03 11.36 -8.92
CA TRP A 28 -3.40 9.95 -9.01
C TRP A 28 -2.30 9.10 -9.66
N GLU A 29 -1.58 9.62 -10.65
CA GLU A 29 -0.40 8.95 -11.21
C GLU A 29 0.65 8.66 -10.14
N MET A 30 0.98 9.67 -9.31
CA MET A 30 1.93 9.49 -8.22
C MET A 30 1.40 8.54 -7.16
N PHE A 31 0.11 8.64 -6.81
CA PHE A 31 -0.54 7.72 -5.89
C PHE A 31 -0.37 6.27 -6.36
N TYR A 32 -0.78 5.94 -7.58
CA TYR A 32 -0.68 4.57 -8.10
C TYR A 32 0.76 4.09 -8.21
N TYR A 33 1.70 4.95 -8.60
CA TYR A 33 3.12 4.61 -8.61
C TYR A 33 3.65 4.27 -7.20
N THR A 34 3.31 5.08 -6.20
CA THR A 34 3.71 4.82 -4.83
C THR A 34 3.00 3.61 -4.24
N GLU A 35 1.73 3.40 -4.59
CA GLU A 35 0.94 2.24 -4.17
C GLU A 35 1.52 0.96 -4.76
N SER A 36 1.84 0.93 -6.06
CA SER A 36 2.47 -0.23 -6.70
C SER A 36 3.86 -0.54 -6.14
N ASN A 37 4.59 0.47 -5.69
CA ASN A 37 5.88 0.25 -5.00
C ASN A 37 5.71 -0.25 -3.55
N LYS A 38 4.54 -0.01 -2.94
CA LYS A 38 4.22 -0.45 -1.58
C LYS A 38 3.48 -1.78 -1.55
N THR A 39 2.77 -2.15 -2.61
CA THR A 39 2.00 -3.38 -2.71
C THR A 39 2.76 -4.43 -3.52
N LEU A 40 2.74 -5.68 -3.02
CA LEU A 40 3.40 -6.89 -3.54
C LEU A 40 4.91 -7.10 -3.27
N ASN A 41 5.53 -6.33 -2.39
CA ASN A 41 6.43 -6.94 -1.39
C ASN A 41 5.62 -7.26 -0.13
N SER A 42 4.54 -8.02 -0.33
CA SER A 42 3.94 -8.85 0.70
C SER A 42 4.93 -9.96 1.08
N THR A 43 6.08 -9.59 1.64
CA THR A 43 6.88 -10.43 2.54
C THR A 43 6.17 -10.56 3.91
N GLY A 44 4.83 -10.54 3.88
CA GLY A 44 3.93 -10.65 5.03
C GLY A 44 3.50 -12.08 5.32
N VAL A 45 3.80 -13.05 4.45
CA VAL A 45 3.99 -14.42 4.94
C VAL A 45 5.46 -14.51 5.30
N LYS A 46 5.80 -14.10 6.53
CA LYS A 46 7.02 -14.60 7.15
C LYS A 46 6.94 -16.12 6.98
N GLN A 47 7.77 -16.71 6.12
CA GLN A 47 7.87 -18.15 6.05
C GLN A 47 8.28 -18.60 7.45
N VAL A 48 7.31 -19.07 8.23
CA VAL A 48 7.58 -19.69 9.51
C VAL A 48 8.52 -20.84 9.18
N PRO A 49 9.75 -20.85 9.76
CA PRO A 49 10.67 -21.94 9.51
C PRO A 49 9.97 -23.26 9.77
N SER A 50 10.19 -24.26 8.92
CA SER A 50 9.45 -25.53 8.97
C SER A 50 9.51 -26.19 10.36
N TRP A 51 10.59 -25.98 11.11
CA TRP A 51 10.75 -26.45 12.49
C TRP A 51 9.81 -25.77 13.48
N VAL A 52 9.54 -24.46 13.35
CA VAL A 52 8.61 -23.73 14.22
C VAL A 52 7.20 -24.23 13.99
N LYS A 53 6.80 -24.39 12.72
CA LYS A 53 5.49 -24.95 12.37
C LYS A 53 5.32 -26.36 12.92
N LYS A 54 6.31 -27.25 12.70
CA LYS A 54 6.27 -28.63 13.22
C LYS A 54 6.16 -28.68 14.74
N LYS A 55 6.87 -27.81 15.46
CA LYS A 55 6.78 -27.74 16.92
C LYS A 55 5.38 -27.31 17.36
N LEU A 56 4.84 -26.26 16.77
CA LEU A 56 3.49 -25.79 17.09
C LEU A 56 2.42 -26.83 16.75
N ASP A 57 2.54 -27.51 15.61
CA ASP A 57 1.63 -28.59 15.23
C ASP A 57 1.66 -29.76 16.23
N MET A 58 2.81 -30.03 16.85
CA MET A 58 2.97 -31.05 17.91
C MET A 58 2.44 -30.56 19.27
N ASP A 59 2.70 -29.30 19.63
CA ASP A 59 2.27 -28.71 20.89
C ASP A 59 0.74 -28.48 20.93
N PHE A 60 0.10 -28.29 19.77
CA PHE A 60 -1.31 -27.91 19.63
C PHE A 60 -2.18 -28.89 18.84
N VAL A 61 -1.86 -30.19 18.88
CA VAL A 61 -2.60 -31.28 18.19
C VAL A 61 -4.11 -31.26 18.45
N GLN A 62 -4.55 -30.74 19.60
CA GLN A 62 -5.92 -30.85 20.11
C GLN A 62 -6.98 -29.98 19.41
N PHE A 63 -6.61 -29.01 18.57
CA PHE A 63 -7.58 -28.10 17.93
C PHE A 63 -8.15 -28.61 16.60
N ARG A 64 -7.72 -29.79 16.12
CA ARG A 64 -8.13 -30.31 14.80
C ARG A 64 -9.40 -31.17 14.84
N ASP A 65 -9.76 -31.72 16.01
CA ASP A 65 -10.80 -32.77 16.11
C ASP A 65 -12.19 -32.27 16.54
N GLN A 66 -12.39 -30.95 16.77
CA GLN A 66 -13.69 -30.43 17.22
C GLN A 66 -14.63 -29.96 16.11
N SER A 67 -14.28 -30.09 14.83
CA SER A 67 -15.15 -29.70 13.69
C SER A 67 -15.84 -30.87 12.99
N SER A 68 -16.04 -32.00 13.66
CA SER A 68 -16.87 -33.10 13.16
C SER A 68 -17.81 -33.60 14.25
N SER A 69 -18.80 -32.78 14.59
CA SER A 69 -20.02 -33.17 15.31
C SER A 69 -21.09 -32.10 15.07
N ALA A 70 -21.75 -32.17 13.91
CA ALA A 70 -23.05 -31.57 13.65
C ALA A 70 -23.89 -32.58 12.89
#